data_AF-A0A7G1NGZ3-F1
#
_entry.id   AF-A0A7G1NGZ3-F1
#
_cell.length_a   1.000
_cell.length_b   1.000
_cell.length_c   1.000
_cell.angle_alpha   90.00
_cell.angle_beta   90.00
_cell.angle_gamma   90.00
#
_symmetry.space_group_name_H-M   'P 1'
#
loop_
_entity.id
_entity.type
_entity.pdbx_description
1 polymer ?
#
loop_
_entity_poly.entity_id
_entity_poly.type
_entity_poly.pdbx_seq_one_letter_code
_entity_poly.pdbx_strand_id
1 'polypeptide(L)' 'MARNELRPVIKLRSTAGTGFTYVTRKNRRNDPDRMTLRKFDPVAGRHVDFREER' A
#
# COMPACT_ATOMS: atom_id res chain seq x y z
N MET A 1 7.69 12.75 -20.37
CA MET A 1 7.09 11.54 -19.77
C MET A 1 5.94 11.97 -18.89
N ALA A 2 4.69 11.79 -19.30
CA ALA A 2 3.56 12.13 -18.47
C ALA A 2 3.60 11.26 -17.22
N ARG A 3 3.82 11.86 -16.04
CA ARG A 3 3.57 11.18 -14.77
C ARG A 3 2.12 10.69 -14.85
N ASN A 4 1.90 9.40 -14.64
CA ASN A 4 0.54 8.88 -14.54
C ASN A 4 -0.03 9.35 -13.19
N GLU A 5 -0.41 10.63 -13.13
CA GLU A 5 -0.87 11.34 -11.93
C GLU A 5 -2.19 10.78 -11.41
N LEU A 6 -2.99 10.22 -12.33
CA LEU A 6 -4.27 9.61 -12.00
C LEU A 6 -4.10 8.26 -11.29
N ARG A 7 -3.10 7.46 -11.72
CA ARG A 7 -2.79 6.15 -11.15
C ARG A 7 -1.34 6.07 -10.64
N PRO A 8 -1.00 6.79 -9.55
CA PRO A 8 0.32 6.71 -8.95
C PRO A 8 0.62 5.30 -8.44
N VAL A 9 1.92 5.00 -8.40
CA VAL A 9 2.45 3.87 -7.65
C VAL A 9 2.51 4.28 -6.17
N ILE A 10 1.91 3.48 -5.31
CA ILE A 10 1.89 3.65 -3.86
C ILE A 10 2.58 2.45 -3.20
N LYS A 11 3.16 2.69 -2.02
CA LYS A 11 3.70 1.63 -1.16
C LYS A 11 2.72 1.38 -0.02
N LEU A 12 2.49 0.12 0.29
CA LEU A 12 1.69 -0.30 1.44
C LEU A 12 2.65 -0.96 2.43
N ARG A 13 2.80 -0.38 3.63
CA ARG A 13 3.70 -0.88 4.67
C ARG A 13 2.93 -1.69 5.71
N SER A 14 3.54 -2.81 6.13
CA SER A 14 2.97 -3.67 7.16
C SER A 14 2.86 -2.92 8.48
N THR A 15 1.69 -3.01 9.12
CA THR A 15 1.48 -2.49 10.48
C THR A 15 2.11 -3.37 11.56
N ALA A 16 2.58 -4.58 11.21
CA ALA A 16 3.28 -5.47 12.13
C ALA A 16 4.71 -5.02 12.48
N GLY A 17 5.20 -3.91 11.91
CA GLY A 17 6.54 -3.38 12.20
C GLY A 17 7.69 -4.14 11.55
N THR A 18 7.40 -5.12 10.68
CA THR A 18 8.39 -5.96 9.99
C THR A 18 9.18 -5.22 8.90
N GLY A 19 8.70 -4.04 8.48
CA GLY A 19 9.27 -3.29 7.36
C GLY A 19 8.89 -3.86 5.98
N PHE A 20 8.09 -4.93 5.91
CA PHE A 20 7.64 -5.47 4.64
C PHE A 20 6.67 -4.50 3.94
N THR A 21 6.88 -4.29 2.64
CA THR A 21 6.08 -3.38 1.83
C THR A 21 5.61 -4.02 0.53
N TYR A 22 4.34 -3.83 0.20
CA TYR A 22 3.81 -4.08 -1.13
C TYR A 22 3.83 -2.80 -1.96
N VAL A 23 3.99 -2.96 -3.27
CA VAL A 23 3.89 -1.87 -4.24
C VAL A 23 2.68 -2.11 -5.12
N THR A 24 1.80 -1.13 -5.23
CA THR A 24 0.61 -1.22 -6.08
C THR A 24 0.33 0.11 -6.77
N ARG A 25 -0.57 0.10 -7.76
CA ARG A 25 -1.10 1.32 -8.37
C ARG A 25 -2.50 1.56 -7.84
N LYS A 26 -2.78 2.80 -7.48
CA LYS A 26 -4.08 3.22 -6.95
C LYS A 26 -4.62 4.36 -7.78
N ASN A 27 -5.94 4.41 -8.00
CA ASN A 27 -6.57 5.53 -8.67
C ASN A 27 -6.92 6.62 -7.64
N ARG A 28 -6.23 7.77 -7.67
CA ARG A 28 -6.47 8.85 -6.70
C ARG A 28 -7.85 9.48 -6.80
N ARG A 29 -8.55 9.33 -7.92
CA ARG A 29 -9.88 9.91 -8.13
C ARG A 29 -10.96 9.12 -7.39
N ASN A 30 -10.83 7.79 -7.36
CA ASN A 30 -11.80 6.92 -6.72
C ASN A 30 -11.47 6.74 -5.23
N ASP A 31 -10.18 6.68 -4.91
CA ASP A 31 -9.69 6.48 -3.54
C ASP A 31 -8.76 7.65 -3.18
N PRO A 32 -9.29 8.80 -2.73
CA PRO A 32 -8.47 9.95 -2.38
C PRO A 32 -7.68 9.74 -1.07
N ASP A 33 -8.25 9.01 -0.10
CA ASP A 33 -7.70 8.81 1.24
C ASP A 33 -6.69 7.67 1.33
N ARG A 34 -5.89 7.61 2.41
CA ARG A 34 -4.87 6.56 2.58
C ARG A 34 -5.49 5.17 2.57
N MET A 35 -5.02 4.31 1.67
CA MET A 35 -5.52 2.95 1.55
C MET A 35 -5.03 2.08 2.70
N THR A 36 -5.94 1.29 3.29
CA THR A 36 -5.61 0.23 4.24
C THR A 36 -6.15 -1.09 3.71
N LEU A 37 -5.30 -2.10 3.59
CA LEU A 37 -5.67 -3.43 3.09
C LEU A 37 -5.14 -4.51 4.02
N ARG A 38 -5.96 -5.51 4.31
CA ARG A 38 -5.50 -6.71 5.02
C ARG A 38 -4.80 -7.64 4.03
N LYS A 39 -3.50 -7.88 4.25
CA LYS A 39 -2.66 -8.74 3.39
C LYS A 39 -1.74 -9.61 4.25
N PHE A 40 -1.27 -10.71 3.66
CA PHE A 40 -0.29 -11.57 4.30
C PHE A 40 1.05 -10.84 4.44
N ASP A 41 1.63 -10.86 5.63
CA ASP A 41 3.00 -10.44 5.85
C ASP A 41 3.88 -11.70 5.97
N PRO A 42 4.81 -11.94 5.04
CA PRO A 42 5.65 -13.14 5.07
C PRO A 42 6.65 -13.16 6.23
N VAL A 43 6.99 -12.00 6.80
CA VAL A 43 7.90 -11.89 7.95
C VAL A 43 7.13 -12.13 9.26
N ALA A 44 5.91 -11.60 9.37
CA ALA A 44 5.06 -11.85 10.54
C ALA A 44 4.32 -13.21 10.48
N GLY A 45 4.28 -13.87 9.32
CA GLY A 45 3.64 -15.16 9.11
C GLY A 45 2.11 -15.15 9.21
N ARG A 46 1.47 -13.98 9.09
CA ARG A 46 0.02 -13.83 9.23
C ARG A 46 -0.53 -12.69 8.41
N HIS A 47 -1.86 -12.67 8.23
CA HIS A 47 -2.53 -11.53 7.62
C HIS A 47 -2.62 -10.37 8.62
N VAL A 48 -2.09 -9.23 8.21
CA VAL A 48 -2.09 -7.98 8.99
C VAL A 48 -2.58 -6.84 8.12
N ASP A 49 -2.88 -5.71 8.73
CA ASP A 49 -3.22 -4.52 7.98
C ASP A 49 -1.95 -3.90 7.39
N PHE A 50 -2.05 -3.52 6.12
CA PHE A 50 -1.05 -2.77 5.40
C PHE A 50 -1.60 -1.39 5.10
N ARG A 51 -0.84 -0.35 5.43
CA ARG A 51 -1.25 1.05 5.25
C ARG A 51 -0.40 1.74 4.20
N GLU A 52 -1.03 2.60 3.42
CA GLU A 52 -0.34 3.44 2.45
C GLU A 52 0.72 4.31 3.13
N GLU A 53 1.97 4.07 2.73
CA GLU A 53 3.14 4.87 3.08
C GLU A 53 3.39 5.85 1.93
N ARG A 54 3.34 7.14 2.26
CA ARG A 54 3.40 8.25 1.31
C ARG A 54 4.71 9.01 1.47
#